data_AF-S1NID4-F1
#
_entry.id   AF-S1NID4-F1
#
_cell.length_a   1.000
_cell.length_b   1.000
_cell.length_c   1.000
_cell.angle_alpha   90.00
_cell.angle_beta   90.00
_cell.angle_gamma   90.00
#
_symmetry.space_group_name_H-M   'P 1'
#
loop_
_entity.id
_entity.type
_entity.pdbx_description
1 polymer ?
#
loop_
_entity_poly.entity_id
_entity_poly.type
_entity_poly.pdbx_seq_one_letter_code
_entity_poly.pdbx_strand_id
1 'polypeptide(L)'
;MEKIIAQQHFKVFYGETLAQAQQNFQRELQRLTADVGKISLTPDFIPYLSLTDNLLMGFSNKFYKQKITDLPLAKELAITDILLNKELDNLTSVELIQLQLFRALLAHNKILCFEDIISALSIPERQQLFSLFQDLIEKEDLVIYLLTTDETLVDNLKQVDL
;
A
#
# COMPACT_ATOMS: atom_id res chain seq x y z
N MET A 1 -1.58 -24.65 -6.62
CA MET A 1 -2.12 -23.40 -7.15
C MET A 1 -3.54 -23.30 -6.67
N GLU A 2 -3.72 -22.75 -5.46
CA GLU A 2 -5.05 -22.57 -4.88
C GLU A 2 -5.75 -21.44 -5.63
N LYS A 3 -6.96 -21.75 -6.09
CA LYS A 3 -7.85 -20.81 -6.76
C LYS A 3 -8.19 -19.69 -5.77
N ILE A 4 -7.91 -18.45 -6.14
CA ILE A 4 -8.60 -17.28 -5.58
C ILE A 4 -10.04 -17.39 -6.08
N ILE A 5 -10.89 -18.05 -5.30
CA ILE A 5 -12.30 -18.29 -5.65
C ILE A 5 -13.05 -16.97 -5.44
N ALA A 6 -13.35 -16.28 -6.54
CA ALA A 6 -14.36 -15.22 -6.66
C ALA A 6 -14.29 -14.12 -5.58
N GLN A 7 -13.11 -13.59 -5.32
CA GLN A 7 -12.90 -12.52 -4.34
C GLN A 7 -12.91 -11.17 -5.05
N GLN A 8 -13.71 -10.22 -4.57
CA GLN A 8 -13.56 -8.81 -4.92
C GLN A 8 -12.10 -8.43 -4.69
N HIS A 9 -11.39 -8.02 -5.75
CA HIS A 9 -10.00 -7.58 -5.69
C HIS A 9 -9.84 -6.27 -4.90
N PHE A 10 -10.95 -5.60 -4.59
CA PHE A 10 -10.99 -4.44 -3.72
C PHE A 10 -12.07 -4.61 -2.66
N LYS A 11 -11.73 -4.44 -1.37
CA LYS A 11 -12.69 -4.51 -0.28
C LYS A 11 -12.39 -3.51 0.83
N VAL A 12 -13.43 -2.86 1.32
CA VAL A 12 -13.35 -1.85 2.37
C VAL A 12 -13.81 -2.43 3.71
N PHE A 13 -13.04 -2.17 4.77
CA PHE A 13 -13.35 -2.50 6.15
C PHE A 13 -13.57 -1.21 6.93
N TYR A 14 -14.82 -0.99 7.31
CA TYR A 14 -15.21 0.13 8.16
C TYR A 14 -15.20 -0.27 9.65
N GLY A 15 -14.87 0.70 10.49
CA GLY A 15 -15.12 0.66 11.93
C GLY A 15 -15.20 2.08 12.48
N GLU A 16 -15.96 2.27 13.55
CA GLU A 16 -16.02 3.57 14.26
C GLU A 16 -14.65 3.98 14.82
N THR A 17 -13.76 2.99 15.02
CA THR A 17 -12.35 3.19 15.35
C THR A 17 -11.48 2.34 14.42
N LEU A 18 -10.22 2.77 14.21
CA LEU A 18 -9.26 1.99 13.44
C LEU A 18 -9.03 0.60 14.04
N ALA A 19 -9.04 0.48 15.38
CA ALA A 19 -8.92 -0.81 16.07
C ALA A 19 -10.07 -1.77 15.71
N GLN A 20 -11.30 -1.25 15.58
CA GLN A 20 -12.45 -2.04 15.15
C GLN A 20 -12.31 -2.46 13.69
N ALA A 21 -11.89 -1.56 12.80
CA ALA A 21 -11.62 -1.87 11.39
C ALA A 21 -10.52 -2.96 11.27
N GLN A 22 -9.44 -2.84 12.02
CA GLN A 22 -8.35 -3.82 12.12
C GLN A 22 -8.84 -5.18 12.64
N GLN A 23 -9.71 -5.21 13.65
CA GLN A 23 -10.29 -6.45 14.15
C GLN A 23 -11.17 -7.14 13.10
N ASN A 24 -11.95 -6.38 12.34
CA ASN A 24 -12.76 -6.89 11.23
C ASN A 24 -11.87 -7.50 10.14
N PHE A 25 -10.79 -6.81 9.79
CA PHE A 25 -9.79 -7.26 8.84
C PHE A 25 -9.05 -8.53 9.31
N GLN A 26 -8.64 -8.60 10.57
CA GLN A 26 -7.92 -9.75 11.13
C GLN A 26 -8.74 -11.03 11.05
N ARG A 27 -10.07 -10.95 11.23
CA ARG A 27 -10.98 -12.09 11.07
C ARG A 27 -11.03 -12.60 9.64
N GLU A 28 -10.86 -11.73 8.65
CA GLU A 28 -10.76 -12.12 7.25
C GLU A 28 -9.37 -12.71 6.94
N LEU A 29 -8.30 -12.10 7.46
CA LEU A 29 -6.93 -12.59 7.28
C LEU A 29 -6.72 -14.01 7.81
N GLN A 30 -7.41 -14.43 8.87
CA GLN A 30 -7.35 -15.82 9.36
C GLN A 30 -7.74 -16.86 8.31
N ARG A 31 -8.43 -16.45 7.24
CA ARG A 31 -8.83 -17.31 6.11
C ARG A 31 -7.83 -17.27 4.95
N LEU A 32 -6.86 -16.35 5.00
CA LEU A 32 -5.88 -16.11 3.95
C LEU A 32 -4.51 -16.63 4.42
N THR A 33 -3.78 -17.25 3.50
CA THR A 33 -2.44 -17.82 3.75
C THR A 33 -1.31 -16.97 3.18
N ALA A 34 -1.64 -15.85 2.52
CA ALA A 34 -0.68 -14.98 1.83
C ALA A 34 -0.16 -13.85 2.73
N ASP A 35 1.10 -13.47 2.49
CA ASP A 35 1.72 -12.33 3.15
C ASP A 35 1.05 -11.01 2.74
N VAL A 36 0.74 -10.19 3.73
CA VAL A 36 0.05 -8.90 3.57
C VAL A 36 1.06 -7.76 3.64
N GLY A 37 1.13 -6.96 2.58
CA GLY A 37 1.83 -5.69 2.59
C GLY A 37 0.98 -4.65 3.29
N LYS A 38 1.47 -4.07 4.39
CA LYS A 38 0.77 -3.01 5.13
C LYS A 38 1.26 -1.63 4.70
N ILE A 39 0.32 -0.72 4.47
CA ILE A 39 0.57 0.68 4.14
C ILE A 39 -0.20 1.56 5.13
N SER A 40 0.50 2.44 5.84
CA SER A 40 -0.09 3.36 6.83
C SER A 40 0.60 4.72 6.83
N LEU A 41 0.03 5.69 7.54
CA LEU A 41 0.68 6.99 7.77
C LEU A 41 1.79 6.94 8.83
N THR A 42 1.92 5.83 9.54
CA THR A 42 2.96 5.57 10.55
C THR A 42 3.71 4.29 10.21
N PRO A 43 4.57 4.32 9.17
CA PRO A 43 5.33 3.14 8.76
C PRO A 43 6.41 2.76 9.77
N ASP A 44 6.76 1.49 9.80
CA ASP A 44 7.86 0.95 10.60
C ASP A 44 9.24 1.23 9.97
N PHE A 45 9.45 2.46 9.47
CA PHE A 45 10.75 2.90 8.98
C PHE A 45 11.68 3.20 10.16
N ILE A 46 12.92 2.74 10.06
CA ILE A 46 13.98 2.96 11.03
C ILE A 46 14.55 4.37 10.83
N PRO A 47 14.41 5.29 11.81
CA PRO A 47 14.69 6.72 11.59
C PRO A 47 16.13 7.06 11.20
N TYR A 48 17.10 6.25 11.63
CA TYR A 48 18.52 6.48 11.36
C TYR A 48 19.03 5.77 10.08
N LEU A 49 18.16 5.07 9.37
CA LEU A 49 18.49 4.47 8.07
C LEU A 49 18.02 5.37 6.94
N SER A 50 18.75 5.31 5.82
CA SER A 50 18.31 5.96 4.59
C SER A 50 16.97 5.38 4.12
N LEU A 51 16.21 6.11 3.31
CA LEU A 51 14.98 5.57 2.72
C LEU A 51 15.28 4.34 1.86
N THR A 52 16.38 4.37 1.10
CA THR A 52 16.89 3.22 0.33
C THR A 52 17.09 1.98 1.22
N ASP A 53 17.77 2.14 2.36
CA ASP A 53 18.03 1.02 3.28
C ASP A 53 16.75 0.52 3.95
N ASN A 54 15.84 1.42 4.30
CA ASN A 54 14.51 1.08 4.82
C ASN A 54 13.70 0.25 3.81
N LEU A 55 13.73 0.63 2.53
CA LEU A 55 13.03 -0.09 1.46
C LEU A 55 13.63 -1.47 1.21
N LEU A 56 14.96 -1.59 1.19
CA LEU A 56 15.66 -2.84 0.87
C LEU A 56 15.90 -3.76 2.08
N MET A 57 15.53 -3.33 3.28
CA MET A 57 15.68 -4.15 4.47
C MET A 57 14.96 -5.49 4.34
N GLY A 58 15.70 -6.58 4.55
CA GLY A 58 15.19 -7.94 4.46
C GLY A 58 15.24 -8.53 3.04
N PHE A 59 15.62 -7.74 2.03
CA PHE A 59 15.78 -8.22 0.66
C PHE A 59 17.20 -8.76 0.40
N SER A 60 17.33 -9.59 -0.63
CA SER A 60 18.63 -10.16 -1.02
C SER A 60 19.65 -9.08 -1.45
N ASN A 61 20.94 -9.35 -1.26
CA ASN A 61 22.04 -8.48 -1.68
C ASN A 61 22.04 -8.11 -3.18
N LYS A 62 21.27 -8.80 -4.02
CA LYS A 62 21.12 -8.45 -5.44
C LYS A 62 20.49 -7.05 -5.59
N PHE A 63 19.52 -6.70 -4.75
CA PHE A 63 18.84 -5.40 -4.82
C PHE A 63 19.76 -4.25 -4.40
N TYR A 64 20.68 -4.48 -3.46
CA TYR A 64 21.68 -3.50 -3.03
C TYR A 64 22.76 -3.22 -4.10
N LYS A 65 22.91 -4.08 -5.10
CA LYS A 65 23.91 -3.94 -6.17
C LYS A 65 23.41 -3.18 -7.39
N GLN A 66 22.10 -2.95 -7.50
CA GLN A 66 21.46 -2.24 -8.60
C GLN A 66 20.87 -0.93 -8.08
N LYS A 67 20.78 0.10 -8.91
CA LYS A 67 20.06 1.32 -8.54
C LYS A 67 18.57 1.02 -8.49
N ILE A 68 17.93 1.27 -7.36
CA ILE A 68 16.49 1.01 -7.16
C ILE A 68 15.67 1.77 -8.20
N THR A 69 16.06 3.00 -8.51
CA THR A 69 15.38 3.90 -9.45
C THR A 69 15.40 3.42 -10.91
N ASP A 70 16.28 2.47 -11.25
CA ASP A 70 16.30 1.85 -12.58
C ASP A 70 15.25 0.74 -12.73
N LEU A 71 14.63 0.28 -11.64
CA LEU A 71 13.62 -0.77 -11.68
C LEU A 71 12.34 -0.30 -12.39
N PRO A 72 11.69 -1.15 -13.20
CA PRO A 72 10.41 -0.81 -13.83
C PRO A 72 9.35 -0.35 -12.83
N LEU A 73 9.24 -1.05 -11.70
CA LEU A 73 8.33 -0.72 -10.61
C LEU A 73 8.61 0.66 -9.99
N ALA A 74 9.88 1.06 -9.90
CA ALA A 74 10.25 2.38 -9.38
C ALA A 74 9.73 3.49 -10.29
N LYS A 75 9.75 3.28 -11.61
CA LYS A 75 9.21 4.25 -12.58
C LYS A 75 7.69 4.34 -12.51
N GLU A 76 7.00 3.21 -12.38
CA GLU A 76 5.54 3.16 -12.26
C GLU A 76 5.04 3.89 -11.00
N LEU A 77 5.78 3.78 -9.89
CA LEU A 77 5.45 4.42 -8.62
C LEU A 77 6.13 5.78 -8.41
N ALA A 78 6.73 6.36 -9.45
CA ALA A 78 7.44 7.64 -9.39
C ALA A 78 8.53 7.74 -8.30
N ILE A 79 9.19 6.62 -7.99
CA ILE A 79 10.32 6.56 -7.06
C ILE A 79 11.55 7.13 -7.75
N THR A 80 12.02 8.28 -7.28
CA THR A 80 13.15 9.03 -7.84
C THR A 80 14.30 9.16 -6.86
N ASP A 81 15.50 9.46 -7.35
CA ASP A 81 16.66 9.72 -6.49
C ASP A 81 16.41 10.95 -5.58
N ILE A 82 15.63 11.93 -6.05
CA ILE A 82 15.26 13.11 -5.26
C ILE A 82 14.42 12.66 -4.04
N LEU A 83 13.43 11.79 -4.27
CA LEU A 83 12.60 11.23 -3.20
C LEU A 83 13.43 10.41 -2.21
N LEU A 84 14.28 9.51 -2.71
CA LEU A 84 15.08 8.60 -1.86
C LEU A 84 16.13 9.33 -0.99
N ASN A 85 16.48 10.56 -1.35
CA ASN A 85 17.41 11.41 -0.59
C ASN A 85 16.72 12.34 0.42
N LYS A 86 15.39 12.32 0.52
CA LYS A 86 14.66 13.07 1.55
C LYS A 86 14.84 12.45 2.93
N GLU A 87 14.70 13.28 3.95
CA GLU A 87 14.51 12.81 5.34
C GLU A 87 13.06 12.35 5.54
N LEU A 88 12.86 11.39 6.44
CA LEU A 88 11.56 10.80 6.74
C LEU A 88 10.49 11.86 7.09
N ASP A 89 10.89 12.84 7.91
CA ASP A 89 10.00 13.90 8.41
C ASP A 89 9.59 14.91 7.31
N ASN A 90 10.26 14.88 6.16
CA ASN A 90 10.01 15.77 5.02
C ASN A 90 9.20 15.10 3.90
N LEU A 91 8.75 13.86 4.10
CA LEU A 91 7.92 13.14 3.15
C LEU A 91 6.47 13.61 3.21
N THR A 92 5.85 13.77 2.04
CA THR A 92 4.39 13.94 1.96
C THR A 92 3.69 12.60 2.20
N SER A 93 2.40 12.64 2.56
CA SER A 93 1.58 11.41 2.69
C SER A 93 1.62 10.56 1.42
N VAL A 94 1.57 11.19 0.24
CA VAL A 94 1.63 10.50 -1.05
C VAL A 94 2.97 9.81 -1.25
N GLU A 95 4.08 10.51 -0.99
CA GLU A 95 5.43 9.96 -1.10
C GLU A 95 5.64 8.78 -0.14
N LEU A 96 5.12 8.89 1.08
CA LEU A 96 5.16 7.85 2.09
C LEU A 96 4.39 6.59 1.65
N ILE A 97 3.22 6.78 1.05
CA ILE A 97 2.40 5.70 0.49
C ILE A 97 3.11 5.03 -0.69
N GLN A 98 3.69 5.82 -1.61
CA GLN A 98 4.45 5.31 -2.76
C GLN A 98 5.64 4.46 -2.33
N LEU A 99 6.40 4.90 -1.34
CA LEU A 99 7.55 4.15 -0.81
C LEU A 99 7.11 2.81 -0.19
N GLN A 100 6.04 2.81 0.60
CA GLN A 100 5.49 1.58 1.19
C GLN A 100 4.93 0.63 0.14
N LEU A 101 4.21 1.17 -0.87
CA LEU A 101 3.72 0.41 -2.02
C LEU A 101 4.87 -0.26 -2.78
N PHE A 102 5.91 0.53 -3.08
CA PHE A 102 7.10 0.03 -3.76
C PHE A 102 7.71 -1.15 -3.00
N ARG A 103 7.88 -1.02 -1.68
CA ARG A 103 8.42 -2.07 -0.82
C ARG A 103 7.54 -3.32 -0.82
N ALA A 104 6.23 -3.18 -0.66
CA ALA A 104 5.29 -4.30 -0.62
C ALA A 104 5.26 -5.06 -1.95
N LEU A 105 5.27 -4.35 -3.07
CA LEU A 105 5.30 -4.95 -4.41
C LEU A 105 6.67 -5.61 -4.70
N LEU A 106 7.76 -5.02 -4.21
CA LEU A 106 9.08 -5.65 -4.27
C LEU A 106 9.13 -6.97 -3.50
N ALA A 107 8.41 -7.06 -2.38
CA ALA A 107 8.24 -8.29 -1.59
C ALA A 107 7.24 -9.29 -2.20
N HIS A 108 6.68 -8.98 -3.37
CA HIS A 108 5.67 -9.79 -4.05
C HIS A 108 4.41 -10.03 -3.20
N ASN A 109 4.06 -9.10 -2.30
CA ASN A 109 2.81 -9.16 -1.57
C ASN A 109 1.63 -9.12 -2.56
N LYS A 110 0.81 -10.17 -2.57
CA LYS A 110 -0.41 -10.23 -3.38
C LYS A 110 -1.62 -9.59 -2.71
N ILE A 111 -1.50 -9.30 -1.42
CA ILE A 111 -2.51 -8.63 -0.63
C ILE A 111 -1.90 -7.35 -0.07
N LEU A 112 -2.54 -6.21 -0.33
CA LEU A 112 -2.15 -4.90 0.18
C LEU A 112 -3.24 -4.39 1.12
N CYS A 113 -2.85 -4.00 2.33
CA CYS A 113 -3.74 -3.43 3.33
C CYS A 113 -3.37 -1.97 3.57
N PHE A 114 -4.31 -1.07 3.31
CA PHE A 114 -4.18 0.36 3.49
C PHE A 114 -4.94 0.78 4.74
N GLU A 115 -4.22 1.28 5.74
CA GLU A 115 -4.79 1.64 7.04
C GLU A 115 -4.93 3.15 7.18
N ASP A 116 -6.17 3.64 7.09
CA ASP A 116 -6.57 5.04 7.35
C ASP A 116 -5.72 6.10 6.63
N ILE A 117 -5.25 5.77 5.43
CA ILE A 117 -4.41 6.69 4.65
C ILE A 117 -5.25 7.72 3.87
N ILE A 118 -6.52 7.42 3.59
CA ILE A 118 -7.36 8.21 2.68
C ILE A 118 -7.72 9.56 3.30
N SER A 119 -7.88 9.61 4.62
CA SER A 119 -8.19 10.82 5.39
C SER A 119 -7.09 11.89 5.23
N ALA A 120 -5.83 11.49 5.05
CA ALA A 120 -4.69 12.38 4.87
C ALA A 120 -4.46 12.84 3.41
N LEU A 121 -5.30 12.41 2.48
CA LEU A 121 -5.20 12.76 1.06
C LEU A 121 -6.28 13.76 0.65
N SER A 122 -5.90 14.73 -0.17
CA SER A 122 -6.81 15.61 -0.88
C SER A 122 -7.63 14.84 -1.94
N ILE A 123 -8.72 15.44 -2.43
CA ILE A 123 -9.58 14.79 -3.44
C ILE A 123 -8.80 14.37 -4.70
N PRO A 124 -7.92 15.21 -5.29
CA PRO A 124 -7.11 14.79 -6.44
C PRO A 124 -6.18 13.60 -6.13
N GLU A 125 -5.54 13.60 -4.95
CA GLU A 125 -4.63 12.53 -4.54
C GLU A 125 -5.38 11.21 -4.32
N ARG A 126 -6.59 11.26 -3.76
CA ARG A 126 -7.47 10.08 -3.64
C ARG A 126 -7.81 9.50 -5.01
N GLN A 127 -8.20 10.35 -5.97
CA GLN A 127 -8.51 9.91 -7.34
C GLN A 127 -7.32 9.25 -8.02
N GLN A 128 -6.12 9.83 -7.88
CA GLN A 128 -4.89 9.24 -8.38
C GLN A 128 -4.59 7.88 -7.73
N LEU A 129 -4.76 7.77 -6.41
CA LEU A 129 -4.54 6.53 -5.67
C LEU A 129 -5.53 5.44 -6.10
N PHE A 130 -6.82 5.75 -6.25
CA PHE A 130 -7.81 4.78 -6.72
C PHE A 130 -7.56 4.35 -8.17
N SER A 131 -7.12 5.25 -9.05
CA SER A 131 -6.69 4.88 -10.40
C SER A 131 -5.49 3.93 -10.36
N LEU A 132 -4.52 4.18 -9.47
CA LEU A 132 -3.39 3.27 -9.27
C LEU A 132 -3.85 1.90 -8.76
N PHE A 133 -4.85 1.86 -7.86
CA PHE A 133 -5.41 0.60 -7.37
C PHE A 133 -6.02 -0.23 -8.50
N GLN A 134 -6.80 0.38 -9.40
CA GLN A 134 -7.36 -0.29 -10.56
C GLN A 134 -6.26 -0.89 -11.44
N ASP A 135 -5.25 -0.08 -11.81
CA ASP A 135 -4.12 -0.52 -12.60
C ASP A 135 -3.38 -1.71 -11.95
N LEU A 136 -3.14 -1.64 -10.65
CA LEU A 136 -2.45 -2.67 -9.87
C LEU A 136 -3.28 -3.96 -9.77
N ILE A 137 -4.59 -3.86 -9.58
CA ILE A 137 -5.50 -5.01 -9.57
C ILE A 137 -5.48 -5.71 -10.92
N GLU A 138 -5.61 -4.95 -12.03
CA GLU A 138 -5.70 -5.51 -13.37
C GLU A 138 -4.38 -6.12 -13.86
N LYS A 139 -3.25 -5.44 -13.62
CA LYS A 139 -1.94 -5.86 -14.14
C LYS A 139 -1.30 -6.96 -13.30
N GLU A 140 -1.43 -6.88 -11.98
CA GLU A 140 -0.64 -7.68 -11.03
C GLU A 140 -1.47 -8.71 -10.24
N ASP A 141 -2.78 -8.80 -10.49
CA ASP A 141 -3.72 -9.69 -9.79
C ASP A 141 -3.66 -9.49 -8.26
N LEU A 142 -3.68 -8.21 -7.85
CA LEU A 142 -3.56 -7.80 -6.46
C LEU A 142 -4.92 -7.71 -5.78
N VAL A 143 -4.96 -8.08 -4.50
CA VAL A 143 -6.09 -7.84 -3.62
C VAL A 143 -5.79 -6.65 -2.72
N ILE A 144 -6.64 -5.64 -2.75
CA ILE A 144 -6.52 -4.41 -2.00
C ILE A 144 -7.60 -4.37 -0.93
N TYR A 145 -7.15 -4.23 0.31
CA TYR A 145 -8.00 -4.00 1.47
C TYR A 145 -7.79 -2.58 1.98
N LEU A 146 -8.89 -1.85 2.14
CA LEU A 146 -8.88 -0.50 2.67
C LEU A 146 -9.57 -0.46 4.03
N LEU A 147 -8.84 -0.12 5.08
CA LEU A 147 -9.38 0.08 6.42
C LEU A 147 -9.61 1.57 6.62
N THR A 148 -10.83 1.94 6.99
CA THR A 148 -11.22 3.34 7.15
C THR A 148 -12.17 3.53 8.33
N THR A 149 -12.08 4.72 8.93
CA THR A 149 -13.06 5.22 9.91
C THR A 149 -14.05 6.21 9.29
N ASP A 150 -13.86 6.54 8.01
CA ASP A 150 -14.74 7.44 7.26
C ASP A 150 -15.92 6.66 6.66
N GLU A 151 -17.09 6.76 7.28
CA GLU A 151 -18.34 6.16 6.80
C GLU A 151 -18.75 6.73 5.44
N THR A 152 -18.51 8.03 5.19
CA THR A 152 -18.89 8.67 3.94
C THR A 152 -18.11 8.10 2.76
N LEU A 153 -16.84 7.75 2.98
CA LEU A 153 -16.01 7.07 1.98
C LEU A 153 -16.60 5.72 1.59
N VAL A 154 -17.09 4.95 2.57
CA VAL A 154 -17.69 3.63 2.34
C VAL A 154 -18.93 3.75 1.47
N ASP A 155 -19.78 4.73 1.74
CA ASP A 155 -21.00 4.95 0.96
C ASP A 155 -20.73 5.46 -0.45
N ASN A 156 -19.68 6.27 -0.63
CA ASN A 156 -19.24 6.69 -1.95
C ASN A 156 -18.65 5.52 -2.76
N LEU A 157 -17.85 4.65 -2.13
CA LEU A 157 -17.23 3.50 -2.81
C LEU A 157 -18.24 2.39 -3.15
N LYS A 158 -19.36 2.25 -2.41
CA LYS A 158 -20.46 1.37 -2.81
C LYS A 158 -21.11 1.77 -4.14
N GLN A 159 -20.92 3.01 -4.60
CA GLN A 159 -21.48 3.53 -5.86
C GLN A 159 -20.50 3.44 -7.03
N VAL A 160 -19.24 3.06 -6.76
CA VAL A 160 -18.18 2.95 -7.76
C VAL A 160 -17.81 1.47 -7.88
N ASP A 161 -18.15 0.84 -8.99
CA ASP A 161 -17.69 -0.52 -9.29
C ASP A 161 -16.18 -0.49 -9.51
N LEU A 162 -15.43 -0.99 -8.52
CA LEU A 162 -13.99 -1.22 -8.51
C LEU A 162 -13.71 -2.73 -8.59
#